data_AF-A0A7C4LZW5-F1
#
_entry.id   AF-A0A7C4LZW5-F1
#
_cell.length_a   1.000
_cell.length_b   1.000
_cell.length_c   1.000
_cell.angle_alpha   90.00
_cell.angle_beta   90.00
_cell.angle_gamma   90.00
#
_symmetry.space_group_name_H-M   'P 1'
#
loop_
_entity.id
_entity.type
_entity.pdbx_description
1 polymer ?
#
loop_
_entity_poly.entity_id
_entity_poly.type
_entity_poly.pdbx_seq_one_letter_code
_entity_poly.pdbx_strand_id
1 'polypeptide(L)'
;MYFPRISKKLLKWEILSALFVIFIGSFFHFIYELSGYNNIVAVFSAVNESTWEHTKLAFFPLVIFSLIQYPFVKKEIKNYFTIKSKESFISVILIIVIFYTYSGILGKHYLFIDILTFILAVIGAKLLAYIHFFNRTKENQIIPIFLVTILGIFFTITTFLPPHIQLFKDNPTGAYGRVIKNEEVVFCTMDARLCPDGSYVGRTPPKCDFAPCPDVQLIYDDTLESVQNIFISKYPKYAKTLKISINKEVPGFARGEISFEPGQPGGEFLAYKKDNIWQIAWEGNGEISCDLQMYGFPDDIIPDCAK
;
A
#
# COMPACT_ATOMS: atom_id res chain seq x y z
N MET A 1 -1.62 -8.69 -46.78
CA MET A 1 -1.67 -7.55 -45.86
C MET A 1 -1.19 -6.32 -46.62
N TYR A 2 -2.11 -5.46 -47.09
CA TYR A 2 -1.75 -4.29 -47.89
C TYR A 2 -1.29 -3.18 -46.93
N PHE A 3 0.02 -2.96 -46.82
CA PHE A 3 0.53 -1.82 -46.06
C PHE A 3 0.21 -0.54 -46.83
N PRO A 4 -0.59 0.34 -46.25
CA PRO A 4 -0.99 1.52 -46.96
C PRO A 4 0.15 2.53 -47.05
N ARG A 5 0.20 3.25 -48.16
CA ARG A 5 1.32 4.17 -48.45
C ARG A 5 1.18 5.44 -47.62
N ILE A 6 1.85 5.48 -46.47
CA ILE A 6 2.02 6.68 -45.64
C ILE A 6 2.71 7.77 -46.46
N SER A 7 2.18 9.00 -46.46
CA SER A 7 2.90 10.13 -47.05
C SER A 7 4.16 10.44 -46.22
N LYS A 8 5.28 10.79 -46.87
CA LYS A 8 6.53 11.10 -46.16
C LYS A 8 6.34 12.15 -45.06
N LYS A 9 5.42 13.10 -45.29
CA LYS A 9 5.03 14.12 -44.31
C LYS A 9 4.35 13.50 -43.10
N LEU A 10 3.36 12.63 -43.30
CA LEU A 10 2.68 11.95 -42.20
C LEU A 10 3.63 11.06 -41.40
N LEU A 11 4.52 10.31 -42.06
CA LEU A 11 5.50 9.45 -41.39
C LEU A 11 6.38 10.26 -40.43
N LYS A 12 6.89 11.42 -40.86
CA LYS A 12 7.71 12.29 -40.02
C LYS A 12 6.96 12.75 -38.76
N TRP A 13 5.69 13.13 -38.91
CA TRP A 13 4.85 13.54 -37.78
C TRP A 13 4.53 12.38 -36.83
N GLU A 14 4.34 11.16 -37.33
CA GLU A 14 4.13 9.98 -36.49
C GLU A 14 5.39 9.58 -35.71
N ILE A 15 6.57 9.67 -36.34
CA ILE A 15 7.85 9.47 -35.65
C ILE A 15 8.03 10.52 -34.56
N LEU A 16 7.78 11.80 -34.87
CA LEU A 16 7.87 12.87 -33.89
C LEU A 16 6.88 12.67 -32.74
N SER A 17 5.66 12.22 -33.04
CA SER A 17 4.66 11.85 -32.04
C SER A 17 5.15 10.72 -31.14
N ALA A 18 5.75 9.66 -31.70
CA ALA A 18 6.26 8.54 -30.92
C ALA A 18 7.38 8.99 -29.96
N LEU A 19 8.33 9.78 -30.46
CA LEU A 19 9.42 10.32 -29.64
C LEU A 19 8.86 11.24 -28.54
N PHE A 20 7.92 12.12 -28.88
CA PHE A 20 7.29 13.00 -27.91
C PHE A 20 6.61 12.21 -26.78
N VAL A 21 5.80 11.20 -27.13
CA VAL A 21 5.12 10.36 -26.12
C VAL A 21 6.12 9.62 -25.25
N ILE A 22 7.19 9.08 -25.82
CA ILE A 22 8.22 8.37 -25.05
C ILE A 22 8.92 9.33 -24.07
N PHE A 23 9.44 10.47 -24.53
CA PHE A 23 10.20 11.37 -23.68
C PHE A 23 9.32 12.14 -22.68
N ILE A 24 8.21 12.72 -23.14
CA ILE A 24 7.30 13.49 -22.29
C ILE A 24 6.50 12.58 -21.37
N GLY A 25 6.12 11.38 -21.84
CA GLY A 25 5.50 10.36 -20.99
C GLY A 25 6.43 9.92 -19.87
N SER A 26 7.68 9.61 -20.16
CA SER A 26 8.66 9.33 -19.10
C SER A 26 8.86 10.52 -18.16
N PHE A 27 8.83 11.76 -18.66
CA PHE A 27 8.89 12.95 -17.79
C PHE A 27 7.64 13.10 -16.89
N PHE A 28 6.46 12.69 -17.37
CA PHE A 28 5.21 12.69 -16.60
C PHE A 28 5.23 11.71 -15.42
N HIS A 29 6.17 10.76 -15.38
CA HIS A 29 6.40 9.91 -14.21
C HIS A 29 6.87 10.75 -13.01
N PHE A 30 7.77 11.72 -13.23
CA PHE A 30 8.39 12.51 -12.16
C PHE A 30 7.64 13.81 -11.81
N ILE A 31 6.83 14.33 -12.73
CA ILE A 31 6.28 15.69 -12.59
C ILE A 31 5.34 15.85 -11.40
N TYR A 32 4.70 14.78 -10.92
CA TYR A 32 3.84 14.85 -9.74
C TYR A 32 4.62 15.28 -8.50
N GLU A 33 5.73 14.59 -8.23
CA GLU A 33 6.63 14.89 -7.12
C GLU A 33 7.30 16.25 -7.32
N LEU A 34 7.81 16.54 -8.52
CA LEU A 34 8.43 17.83 -8.86
C LEU A 34 7.46 19.01 -8.68
N SER A 35 6.15 18.78 -8.84
CA SER A 35 5.11 19.79 -8.62
C SER A 35 4.74 19.99 -7.15
N GLY A 36 5.36 19.24 -6.24
CA GLY A 36 5.00 19.24 -4.82
C GLY A 36 3.65 18.57 -4.55
N TYR A 37 3.35 17.48 -5.26
CA TYR A 37 2.11 16.70 -5.13
C TYR A 37 0.84 17.48 -5.52
N ASN A 38 0.92 18.33 -6.55
CA ASN A 38 -0.19 19.17 -7.01
C ASN A 38 -1.36 18.35 -7.60
N ASN A 39 -2.59 18.63 -7.16
CA ASN A 39 -3.79 17.92 -7.62
C ASN A 39 -4.09 18.07 -9.11
N ILE A 40 -3.74 19.20 -9.74
CA ILE A 40 -3.91 19.39 -11.18
C ILE A 40 -2.93 18.50 -11.93
N VAL A 41 -1.69 18.40 -11.43
CA VAL A 41 -0.64 17.58 -12.05
C VAL A 41 -0.97 16.10 -11.93
N ALA A 42 -1.49 15.66 -10.78
CA ALA A 42 -1.96 14.30 -10.53
C ALA A 42 -2.87 13.74 -11.64
N VAL A 43 -3.69 14.60 -12.27
CA VAL A 43 -4.63 14.18 -13.33
C VAL A 43 -3.91 13.51 -14.50
N PHE A 44 -2.74 14.00 -14.88
CA PHE A 44 -2.04 13.55 -16.09
C PHE A 44 -0.69 12.87 -15.84
N SER A 45 -0.12 13.02 -14.64
CA SER A 45 1.12 12.36 -14.22
C SER A 45 0.84 11.04 -13.51
N ALA A 46 1.88 10.21 -13.33
CA ALA A 46 1.80 9.10 -12.39
C ALA A 46 1.82 9.63 -10.95
N VAL A 47 0.88 9.18 -10.11
CA VAL A 47 0.84 9.56 -8.67
C VAL A 47 1.41 8.49 -7.74
N ASN A 48 1.66 7.28 -8.28
CA ASN A 48 2.30 6.15 -7.65
C ASN A 48 2.87 5.19 -8.73
N GLU A 49 3.47 4.06 -8.32
CA GLU A 49 4.10 3.09 -9.22
C GLU A 49 3.15 1.96 -9.68
N SER A 50 1.84 2.15 -9.60
CA SER A 50 0.88 1.17 -10.10
C SER A 50 0.88 1.08 -11.64
N THR A 51 0.51 -0.07 -12.18
CA THR A 51 0.42 -0.26 -13.64
C THR A 51 -0.57 0.71 -14.27
N TRP A 52 -1.68 1.03 -13.59
CA TRP A 52 -2.69 1.98 -14.08
C TRP A 52 -2.09 3.37 -14.32
N GLU A 53 -1.34 3.88 -13.34
CA GLU A 53 -0.71 5.20 -13.41
C GLU A 53 0.31 5.28 -14.56
N HIS A 54 1.04 4.20 -14.81
CA HIS A 54 1.94 4.11 -15.96
C HIS A 54 1.22 4.20 -17.32
N THR A 55 -0.04 3.77 -17.42
CA THR A 55 -0.80 3.92 -18.67
C THR A 55 -1.15 5.38 -18.99
N LYS A 56 -1.24 6.26 -17.98
CA LYS A 56 -1.43 7.72 -18.18
C LYS A 56 -0.27 8.34 -18.94
N LEU A 57 0.95 7.82 -18.72
CA LEU A 57 2.18 8.28 -19.36
C LEU A 57 2.15 8.10 -20.89
N ALA A 58 1.38 7.12 -21.41
CA ALA A 58 1.13 7.00 -22.84
C ALA A 58 -0.05 7.87 -23.28
N PHE A 59 -1.16 7.80 -22.53
CA PHE A 59 -2.42 8.41 -22.92
C PHE A 59 -2.35 9.94 -23.02
N PHE A 60 -1.94 10.65 -21.97
CA PHE A 60 -2.02 12.12 -21.93
C PHE A 60 -1.06 12.78 -22.94
N PRO A 61 0.23 12.41 -23.02
CA PRO A 61 1.13 12.96 -24.03
C PRO A 61 0.64 12.68 -25.45
N LEU A 62 0.06 11.51 -25.71
CA LEU A 62 -0.51 11.16 -27.02
C LEU A 62 -1.68 12.08 -27.36
N VAL A 63 -2.62 12.28 -26.44
CA VAL A 63 -3.78 13.17 -26.66
C VAL A 63 -3.30 14.60 -26.90
N ILE A 64 -2.40 15.13 -26.07
CA ILE A 64 -1.82 16.48 -26.22
C ILE A 64 -1.15 16.63 -27.59
N PHE A 65 -0.26 15.70 -27.94
CA PHE A 65 0.45 15.77 -29.22
C PHE A 65 -0.50 15.59 -30.40
N SER A 66 -1.56 14.78 -30.26
CA SER A 66 -2.53 14.57 -31.34
C SER A 66 -3.26 15.86 -31.71
N LEU A 67 -3.57 16.72 -30.72
CA LEU A 67 -4.19 18.02 -30.94
C LEU A 67 -3.21 18.98 -31.65
N ILE A 68 -1.94 18.99 -31.23
CA ILE A 68 -0.87 19.78 -31.85
C ILE A 68 -0.63 19.35 -33.29
N GLN A 69 -0.59 18.04 -33.55
CA GLN A 69 -0.31 17.46 -34.87
C GLN A 69 -1.46 17.67 -35.87
N TYR A 70 -2.72 17.69 -35.40
CA TYR A 70 -3.92 17.76 -36.25
C TYR A 70 -3.88 18.81 -37.38
N PRO A 71 -3.63 20.11 -37.12
CA PRO A 71 -3.63 21.14 -38.18
C PRO A 71 -2.63 20.86 -39.31
N PHE A 72 -1.53 20.14 -39.02
CA PHE A 72 -0.46 19.87 -39.99
C PHE A 72 -0.74 18.66 -40.88
N VAL A 73 -1.51 17.69 -40.39
CA VAL A 73 -1.75 16.40 -41.07
C VAL A 73 -3.21 16.16 -41.47
N LYS A 74 -4.16 17.02 -41.10
CA LYS A 74 -5.60 16.88 -41.42
C LYS A 74 -5.93 16.71 -42.91
N LYS A 75 -5.03 17.16 -43.81
CA LYS A 75 -5.17 16.98 -45.26
C LYS A 75 -4.70 15.60 -45.74
N GLU A 76 -3.81 14.96 -44.97
CA GLU A 76 -3.21 13.66 -45.28
C GLU A 76 -4.09 12.49 -44.80
N ILE A 77 -4.87 12.70 -43.73
CA ILE A 77 -5.72 11.67 -43.11
C ILE A 77 -7.15 12.20 -42.93
N LYS A 78 -8.13 11.48 -43.49
CA LYS A 78 -9.56 11.83 -43.37
C LYS A 78 -10.16 11.57 -41.98
N ASN A 79 -9.71 10.51 -41.32
CA ASN A 79 -10.29 9.99 -40.07
C ASN A 79 -9.27 10.05 -38.92
N TYR A 80 -8.62 11.20 -38.77
CA TYR A 80 -7.48 11.38 -37.89
C TYR A 80 -7.78 11.03 -36.42
N PHE A 81 -8.89 11.53 -35.87
CA PHE A 81 -9.24 11.29 -34.47
C PHE A 81 -9.63 9.84 -34.21
N THR A 82 -10.18 9.14 -35.21
CA THR A 82 -10.44 7.69 -35.07
C THR A 82 -9.13 6.92 -34.89
N ILE A 83 -8.10 7.23 -35.68
CA ILE A 83 -6.79 6.57 -35.56
C ILE A 83 -6.17 6.88 -34.20
N LYS A 84 -6.17 8.14 -33.77
CA LYS A 84 -5.59 8.57 -32.50
C LYS A 84 -6.33 8.04 -31.27
N SER A 85 -7.65 7.90 -31.35
CA SER A 85 -8.45 7.21 -30.35
C SER A 85 -8.04 5.73 -30.24
N LYS A 86 -7.97 5.01 -31.36
CA LYS A 86 -7.52 3.60 -31.34
C LYS A 86 -6.10 3.46 -30.79
N GLU A 87 -5.20 4.33 -31.21
CA GLU A 87 -3.83 4.38 -30.71
C GLU A 87 -3.80 4.52 -29.17
N SER A 88 -4.63 5.40 -28.60
CA SER A 88 -4.68 5.59 -27.15
C SER A 88 -5.22 4.36 -26.41
N PHE A 89 -6.35 3.78 -26.84
CA PHE A 89 -6.90 2.57 -26.23
C PHE A 89 -5.97 1.36 -26.36
N ILE A 90 -5.36 1.15 -27.54
CA ILE A 90 -4.43 0.03 -27.76
C ILE A 90 -3.19 0.20 -26.89
N SER A 91 -2.66 1.42 -26.71
CA SER A 91 -1.49 1.64 -25.86
C SER A 91 -1.76 1.26 -24.40
N VAL A 92 -2.93 1.64 -23.85
CA VAL A 92 -3.35 1.27 -22.48
C VAL A 92 -3.42 -0.25 -22.33
N ILE A 93 -4.08 -0.93 -23.29
CA ILE A 93 -4.23 -2.39 -23.26
C ILE A 93 -2.86 -3.08 -23.37
N LEU A 94 -2.01 -2.65 -24.31
CA LEU A 94 -0.70 -3.26 -24.51
C LEU A 94 0.21 -3.10 -23.29
N ILE A 95 0.23 -1.93 -22.65
CA ILE A 95 1.01 -1.72 -21.42
C ILE A 95 0.57 -2.75 -20.36
N ILE A 96 -0.74 -2.86 -20.10
CA ILE A 96 -1.29 -3.79 -19.11
C ILE A 96 -0.93 -5.24 -19.48
N VAL A 97 -1.23 -5.65 -20.71
CA VAL A 97 -1.04 -7.04 -21.15
C VAL A 97 0.44 -7.43 -21.10
N ILE A 98 1.34 -6.61 -21.65
CA ILE A 98 2.77 -6.91 -21.67
C ILE A 98 3.33 -6.95 -20.25
N PHE A 99 2.98 -5.95 -19.42
CA PHE A 99 3.44 -5.87 -18.03
C PHE A 99 3.05 -7.11 -17.22
N TYR A 100 1.75 -7.46 -17.19
CA TYR A 100 1.27 -8.60 -16.42
C TYR A 100 1.72 -9.95 -16.99
N THR A 101 1.93 -10.04 -18.30
CA THR A 101 2.48 -11.26 -18.91
C THR A 101 3.91 -11.49 -18.47
N TYR A 102 4.79 -10.49 -18.63
CA TYR A 102 6.20 -10.70 -18.32
C TYR A 102 6.42 -10.85 -16.81
N SER A 103 5.76 -10.02 -15.99
CA SER A 103 5.92 -10.07 -14.53
C SER A 103 5.33 -11.37 -13.96
N GLY A 104 4.25 -11.88 -14.54
CA GLY A 104 3.68 -13.18 -14.21
C GLY A 104 4.61 -14.35 -14.53
N ILE A 105 5.32 -14.29 -15.67
CA ILE A 105 6.31 -15.32 -16.05
C ILE A 105 7.54 -15.29 -15.14
N LEU A 106 8.04 -14.11 -14.79
CA LEU A 106 9.28 -13.96 -14.02
C LEU A 106 9.06 -13.96 -12.50
N GLY A 107 7.83 -13.74 -12.03
CA GLY A 107 7.49 -13.58 -10.61
C GLY A 107 7.99 -12.27 -9.98
N LYS A 108 8.58 -11.37 -10.77
CA LYS A 108 9.10 -10.06 -10.35
C LYS A 108 9.10 -9.09 -11.52
N HIS A 109 9.13 -7.80 -11.21
CA HIS A 109 9.27 -6.72 -12.19
C HIS A 109 10.71 -6.22 -12.23
N TYR A 110 11.08 -5.60 -13.35
CA TYR A 110 12.42 -5.04 -13.57
C TYR A 110 12.29 -3.73 -14.31
N LEU A 111 12.87 -2.66 -13.76
CA LEU A 111 12.78 -1.31 -14.31
C LEU A 111 13.11 -1.24 -15.81
N PHE A 112 14.17 -1.93 -16.26
CA PHE A 112 14.55 -1.91 -17.67
C PHE A 112 13.50 -2.57 -18.59
N ILE A 113 12.82 -3.61 -18.10
CA ILE A 113 11.73 -4.28 -18.82
C ILE A 113 10.47 -3.43 -18.80
N ASP A 114 10.22 -2.68 -17.73
CA ASP A 114 9.09 -1.74 -17.64
C ASP A 114 9.22 -0.60 -18.65
N ILE A 115 10.41 0.00 -18.75
CA ILE A 115 10.71 1.02 -19.78
C ILE A 115 10.55 0.43 -21.18
N LEU A 116 11.09 -0.77 -21.42
CA LEU A 116 10.94 -1.43 -22.72
C LEU A 116 9.47 -1.74 -23.04
N THR A 117 8.70 -2.18 -22.05
CA THR A 117 7.26 -2.44 -22.16
C THR A 117 6.52 -1.19 -22.61
N PHE A 118 6.79 -0.05 -21.99
CA PHE A 118 6.22 1.24 -22.37
C PHE A 118 6.55 1.61 -23.83
N ILE A 119 7.83 1.53 -24.22
CA ILE A 119 8.28 1.85 -25.59
C ILE A 119 7.61 0.92 -26.61
N LEU A 120 7.61 -0.39 -26.36
CA LEU A 120 7.01 -1.39 -27.25
C LEU A 120 5.50 -1.20 -27.36
N ALA A 121 4.82 -0.86 -26.28
CA ALA A 121 3.39 -0.59 -26.31
C ALA A 121 3.05 0.67 -27.13
N VAL A 122 3.81 1.75 -26.99
CA VAL A 122 3.62 2.98 -27.79
C VAL A 122 3.84 2.72 -29.28
N ILE A 123 4.94 2.06 -29.65
CA ILE A 123 5.24 1.72 -31.04
C ILE A 123 4.21 0.73 -31.60
N GLY A 124 3.90 -0.33 -30.84
CA GLY A 124 2.94 -1.35 -31.22
C GLY A 124 1.53 -0.78 -31.43
N ALA A 125 1.08 0.11 -30.55
CA ALA A 125 -0.22 0.77 -30.67
C ALA A 125 -0.33 1.59 -31.95
N LYS A 126 0.72 2.34 -32.31
CA LYS A 126 0.79 3.09 -33.58
C LYS A 126 0.70 2.17 -34.80
N LEU A 127 1.48 1.09 -34.81
CA LEU A 127 1.48 0.13 -35.92
C LEU A 127 0.11 -0.54 -36.09
N LEU A 128 -0.49 -1.01 -34.99
CA LEU A 128 -1.79 -1.68 -35.00
C LEU A 128 -2.92 -0.73 -35.39
N ALA A 129 -2.93 0.49 -34.85
CA ALA A 129 -3.91 1.51 -35.22
C ALA A 129 -3.81 1.87 -36.71
N TYR A 130 -2.59 1.91 -37.27
CA TYR A 130 -2.36 2.23 -38.67
C TYR A 130 -2.78 1.12 -39.64
N ILE A 131 -2.47 -0.15 -39.32
CA ILE A 131 -2.82 -1.32 -40.15
C ILE A 131 -4.34 -1.44 -40.31
N HIS A 132 -5.10 -1.20 -39.25
CA HIS A 132 -6.53 -1.51 -39.23
C HIS A 132 -7.41 -0.48 -39.94
N PHE A 133 -6.87 0.64 -40.43
CA PHE A 133 -7.69 1.84 -40.66
C PHE A 133 -7.57 2.54 -42.02
N PHE A 134 -6.75 2.07 -42.95
CA PHE A 134 -6.56 2.80 -44.21
C PHE A 134 -7.69 2.61 -45.24
N ASN A 135 -8.60 1.66 -45.04
CA ASN A 135 -9.59 1.27 -46.06
C ASN A 135 -11.06 1.55 -45.69
N ARG A 136 -11.33 2.63 -44.94
CA ARG A 136 -12.72 3.01 -44.60
C ARG A 136 -13.07 4.40 -45.15
N THR A 137 -14.35 4.56 -45.46
CA THR A 137 -15.00 5.84 -45.80
C THR A 137 -14.83 6.85 -44.65
N LYS A 138 -15.14 8.12 -44.89
CA LYS A 138 -15.08 9.14 -43.83
C LYS A 138 -16.03 8.75 -42.70
N GLU A 139 -15.51 8.60 -41.50
CA GLU A 139 -16.25 8.20 -40.30
C GLU A 139 -16.58 9.42 -39.43
N ASN A 140 -17.62 9.28 -38.58
CA ASN A 140 -17.97 10.29 -37.59
C ASN A 140 -16.82 10.45 -36.57
N GLN A 141 -16.19 11.62 -36.55
CA GLN A 141 -15.07 11.93 -35.66
C GLN A 141 -15.51 12.31 -34.24
N ILE A 142 -16.81 12.54 -34.00
CA ILE A 142 -17.33 12.93 -32.67
C ILE A 142 -17.23 11.76 -31.68
N ILE A 143 -17.59 10.55 -32.12
CA ILE A 143 -17.55 9.33 -31.29
C ILE A 143 -16.14 9.05 -30.74
N PRO A 144 -15.06 8.99 -31.55
CA PRO A 144 -13.73 8.73 -31.01
C PRO A 144 -13.23 9.84 -30.08
N ILE A 145 -13.58 11.11 -30.33
CA ILE A 145 -13.27 12.21 -29.41
C ILE A 145 -13.99 12.00 -28.08
N PHE A 146 -15.28 11.68 -28.12
CA PHE A 146 -16.09 11.41 -26.93
C PHE A 146 -15.53 10.25 -26.10
N LEU A 147 -15.12 9.15 -26.74
CA LEU A 147 -14.51 8.00 -26.05
C LEU A 147 -13.18 8.35 -25.38
N VAL A 148 -12.32 9.12 -26.05
CA VAL A 148 -11.06 9.59 -25.46
C VAL A 148 -11.32 10.51 -24.28
N THR A 149 -12.30 11.41 -24.38
CA THR A 149 -12.70 12.28 -23.27
C THR A 149 -13.21 11.48 -22.08
N ILE A 150 -14.07 10.46 -22.29
CA ILE A 150 -14.52 9.56 -21.23
C ILE A 150 -13.34 8.86 -20.56
N LEU A 151 -12.40 8.33 -21.34
CA LEU A 151 -11.22 7.66 -20.79
C LEU A 151 -10.36 8.64 -19.96
N GLY A 152 -10.17 9.87 -20.42
CA GLY A 152 -9.49 10.92 -19.65
C GLY A 152 -10.19 11.27 -18.34
N ILE A 153 -11.53 11.35 -18.35
CA ILE A 153 -12.33 11.55 -17.14
C ILE A 153 -12.18 10.33 -16.21
N PHE A 154 -12.18 9.12 -16.75
CA PHE A 154 -12.01 7.90 -15.99
C PHE A 154 -10.63 7.83 -15.31
N PHE A 155 -9.57 8.21 -16.02
CA PHE A 155 -8.23 8.40 -15.41
C PHE A 155 -8.27 9.40 -14.27
N THR A 156 -8.94 10.54 -14.46
CA THR A 156 -9.09 11.57 -13.43
C THR A 156 -9.79 11.01 -12.19
N ILE A 157 -10.96 10.40 -12.35
CA ILE A 157 -11.76 9.85 -11.25
C ILE A 157 -10.94 8.80 -10.50
N THR A 158 -10.35 7.85 -11.21
CA THR A 158 -9.60 6.75 -10.59
C THR A 158 -8.28 7.16 -9.96
N THR A 159 -7.69 8.30 -10.36
CA THR A 159 -6.53 8.89 -9.67
C THR A 159 -6.89 9.30 -8.24
N PHE A 160 -8.10 9.85 -8.04
CA PHE A 160 -8.56 10.31 -6.73
C PHE A 160 -9.37 9.25 -5.96
N LEU A 161 -10.00 8.32 -6.69
CA LEU A 161 -10.87 7.26 -6.18
C LEU A 161 -10.50 5.92 -6.83
N PRO A 162 -9.30 5.39 -6.57
CA PRO A 162 -8.83 4.15 -7.16
C PRO A 162 -9.63 2.95 -6.64
N PRO A 163 -10.05 2.01 -7.49
CA PRO A 163 -10.53 0.71 -7.05
C PRO A 163 -9.39 -0.08 -6.37
N HIS A 164 -9.70 -0.77 -5.27
CA HIS A 164 -8.73 -1.60 -4.54
C HIS A 164 -8.49 -2.96 -5.23
N ILE A 165 -7.94 -2.93 -6.45
CA ILE A 165 -7.55 -4.12 -7.22
C ILE A 165 -6.10 -3.99 -7.72
N GLN A 166 -5.46 -5.12 -8.06
CA GLN A 166 -4.04 -5.17 -8.41
C GLN A 166 -3.58 -4.13 -9.46
N LEU A 167 -4.44 -3.78 -10.42
CA LEU A 167 -4.16 -2.79 -11.46
C LEU A 167 -3.81 -1.39 -10.91
N PHE A 168 -4.40 -1.01 -9.76
CA PHE A 168 -4.24 0.31 -9.13
C PHE A 168 -3.32 0.27 -7.90
N LYS A 169 -2.81 -0.92 -7.56
CA LYS A 169 -1.96 -1.11 -6.38
C LYS A 169 -0.56 -0.61 -6.67
N ASP A 170 -0.04 0.21 -5.78
CA ASP A 170 1.34 0.68 -5.83
C ASP A 170 2.31 -0.47 -5.52
N ASN A 171 3.28 -0.75 -6.40
CA ASN A 171 4.16 -1.91 -6.26
C ASN A 171 5.08 -1.85 -5.03
N PRO A 172 5.71 -0.70 -4.69
CA PRO A 172 6.57 -0.60 -3.52
C PRO A 172 5.80 -0.59 -2.19
N THR A 173 4.70 0.15 -2.09
CA THR A 173 4.00 0.36 -0.79
C THR A 173 2.78 -0.52 -0.59
N GLY A 174 2.18 -1.03 -1.67
CA GLY A 174 0.89 -1.71 -1.64
C GLY A 174 -0.32 -0.79 -1.44
N ALA A 175 -0.11 0.53 -1.37
CA ALA A 175 -1.16 1.53 -1.25
C ALA A 175 -1.88 1.78 -2.59
N TYR A 176 -2.85 2.69 -2.58
CA TYR A 176 -3.66 3.03 -3.75
C TYR A 176 -3.80 4.55 -3.89
N GLY A 177 -3.82 5.02 -5.13
CA GLY A 177 -4.04 6.43 -5.46
C GLY A 177 -2.88 7.32 -5.07
N ARG A 178 -3.18 8.60 -4.87
CA ARG A 178 -2.18 9.64 -4.61
C ARG A 178 -1.60 9.57 -3.20
N VAL A 179 -0.29 9.82 -3.10
CA VAL A 179 0.35 10.11 -1.81
C VAL A 179 -0.16 11.47 -1.31
N ILE A 180 -1.04 11.46 -0.31
CA ILE A 180 -1.47 12.69 0.36
C ILE A 180 -0.33 13.07 1.30
N LYS A 181 0.26 14.26 1.12
CA LYS A 181 1.33 14.85 1.93
C LYS A 181 0.88 15.19 3.37
N ASN A 182 0.17 14.29 4.04
CA ASN A 182 -0.03 14.30 5.48
C ASN A 182 0.81 13.25 6.19
N GLU A 183 1.49 12.36 5.47
CA GLU A 183 2.57 11.52 6.00
C GLU A 183 3.69 11.51 4.97
N GLU A 184 4.82 12.14 5.28
CA GLU A 184 6.07 11.83 4.58
C GLU A 184 6.28 10.32 4.74
N VAL A 185 6.32 9.58 3.63
CA VAL A 185 6.75 8.19 3.67
C VAL A 185 8.24 8.21 3.98
N VAL A 186 8.56 8.23 5.28
CA VAL A 186 9.94 8.22 5.76
C VAL A 186 10.50 6.82 5.53
N PHE A 187 11.40 6.68 4.57
CA PHE A 187 12.13 5.42 4.36
C PHE A 187 13.22 5.28 5.42
N CYS A 188 13.12 4.24 6.24
CA CYS A 188 14.11 3.94 7.27
C CYS A 188 15.19 2.99 6.76
N THR A 189 16.37 3.02 7.38
CA THR A 189 17.44 2.06 7.10
C THR A 189 17.02 0.64 7.46
N MET A 190 17.51 -0.36 6.70
CA MET A 190 17.17 -1.78 6.90
C MET A 190 17.97 -2.46 8.01
N ASP A 191 18.37 -1.72 9.04
CA ASP A 191 19.01 -2.29 10.22
C ASP A 191 18.00 -2.96 11.14
N ALA A 192 18.43 -4.05 11.78
CA ALA A 192 17.61 -4.86 12.66
C ALA A 192 18.23 -4.88 14.06
N ARG A 193 17.38 -4.77 15.09
CA ARG A 193 17.76 -4.90 16.49
C ARG A 193 17.30 -6.25 17.02
N LEU A 194 18.22 -7.00 17.63
CA LEU A 194 17.91 -8.24 18.33
C LEU A 194 17.09 -7.93 19.60
N CYS A 195 15.97 -8.63 19.75
CA CYS A 195 15.11 -8.59 20.92
C CYS A 195 15.47 -9.66 21.94
N PRO A 196 15.08 -9.50 23.22
CA PRO A 196 15.39 -10.46 24.28
C PRO A 196 14.86 -11.89 24.03
N ASP A 197 13.78 -12.02 23.25
CA ASP A 197 13.17 -13.30 22.83
C ASP A 197 13.91 -13.98 21.66
N GLY A 198 14.98 -13.35 21.14
CA GLY A 198 15.72 -13.83 19.97
C GLY A 198 15.16 -13.37 18.62
N SER A 199 14.03 -12.65 18.60
CA SER A 199 13.47 -12.06 17.39
C SER A 199 14.22 -10.79 16.98
N TYR A 200 13.92 -10.26 15.80
CA TYR A 200 14.52 -9.03 15.30
C TYR A 200 13.46 -8.01 14.92
N VAL A 201 13.65 -6.76 15.32
CA VAL A 201 12.79 -5.64 14.94
C VAL A 201 13.53 -4.65 14.05
N GLY A 202 12.84 -4.18 13.01
CA GLY A 202 13.32 -3.10 12.14
C GLY A 202 12.86 -1.73 12.64
N ARG A 203 13.27 -0.68 11.93
CA ARG A 203 12.82 0.69 12.19
C ARG A 203 11.42 0.95 11.62
N THR A 204 10.63 1.76 12.30
CA THR A 204 9.28 2.16 11.87
C THR A 204 9.19 3.67 11.60
N PRO A 205 8.60 4.08 10.46
CA PRO A 205 8.26 5.49 10.21
C PRO A 205 7.25 6.01 11.26
N PRO A 206 7.16 7.33 11.50
CA PRO A 206 7.89 8.43 10.84
C PRO A 206 9.21 8.81 11.51
N LYS A 207 9.48 8.33 12.74
CA LYS A 207 10.71 8.67 13.48
C LYS A 207 11.91 7.80 13.11
N CYS A 208 11.68 6.69 12.42
CA CYS A 208 12.68 5.65 12.17
C CYS A 208 13.33 5.11 13.44
N ASP A 209 12.56 5.03 14.52
CA ASP A 209 12.95 4.33 15.74
C ASP A 209 12.71 2.83 15.56
N PHE A 210 13.45 1.98 16.28
CA PHE A 210 13.16 0.53 16.28
C PHE A 210 11.74 0.28 16.78
N ALA A 211 10.99 -0.58 16.10
CA ALA A 211 9.72 -1.05 16.61
C ALA A 211 9.94 -1.64 18.02
N PRO A 212 8.96 -1.50 18.93
CA PRO A 212 9.02 -2.22 20.19
C PRO A 212 9.19 -3.71 19.90
N CYS A 213 10.02 -4.38 20.70
CA CYS A 213 10.11 -5.83 20.64
C CYS A 213 8.72 -6.42 20.84
N PRO A 214 8.38 -7.53 20.17
CA PRO A 214 7.13 -8.22 20.41
C PRO A 214 6.97 -8.39 21.92
N ASP A 215 5.85 -7.91 22.46
CA ASP A 215 5.49 -8.29 23.81
C ASP A 215 5.44 -9.80 23.79
N VAL A 216 6.27 -10.39 24.63
CA VAL A 216 6.45 -11.81 24.79
C VAL A 216 5.09 -12.37 25.23
N GLN A 217 4.22 -12.69 24.27
CA GLN A 217 3.04 -13.51 24.47
C GLN A 217 3.53 -14.95 24.61
N LEU A 218 4.23 -15.19 25.71
CA LEU A 218 4.34 -16.55 26.21
C LEU A 218 2.98 -16.87 26.79
N ILE A 219 2.22 -17.67 26.04
CA ILE A 219 1.14 -18.48 26.61
C ILE A 219 1.86 -19.44 27.55
N TYR A 220 2.04 -19.01 28.80
CA TYR A 220 2.51 -19.88 29.86
C TYR A 220 1.34 -20.71 30.32
N ASP A 221 1.49 -22.03 30.19
CA ASP A 221 0.52 -23.00 30.71
C ASP A 221 0.47 -22.97 32.25
N ASP A 222 1.47 -22.32 32.88
CA ASP A 222 1.57 -22.09 34.31
C ASP A 222 1.11 -20.67 34.69
N THR A 223 0.13 -20.61 35.60
CA THR A 223 -0.42 -19.38 36.17
C THR A 223 0.63 -18.58 36.93
N LEU A 224 1.55 -19.24 37.64
CA LEU A 224 2.63 -18.57 38.37
C LEU A 224 3.53 -17.79 37.42
N GLU A 225 3.94 -18.40 36.32
CA GLU A 225 4.85 -17.80 35.35
C GLU A 225 4.16 -16.67 34.56
N SER A 226 2.89 -16.85 34.21
CA SER A 226 2.07 -15.78 33.59
C SER A 226 1.99 -14.54 34.48
N VAL A 227 1.62 -14.73 35.74
CA VAL A 227 1.46 -13.64 36.71
C VAL A 227 2.81 -12.99 37.02
N GLN A 228 3.88 -13.78 37.16
CA GLN A 228 5.23 -13.28 37.38
C GLN A 228 5.69 -12.36 36.26
N ASN A 229 5.42 -12.69 35.00
CA ASN A 229 5.77 -11.84 33.88
C ASN A 229 4.98 -10.53 33.83
N ILE A 230 3.69 -10.54 34.23
CA ILE A 230 2.90 -9.30 34.35
C ILE A 230 3.56 -8.35 35.36
N PHE A 231 3.97 -8.86 36.51
CA PHE A 231 4.61 -8.05 37.54
C PHE A 231 6.04 -7.62 37.17
N ILE A 232 6.82 -8.46 36.46
CA ILE A 232 8.15 -8.08 35.96
C ILE A 232 8.02 -6.96 34.91
N SER A 233 7.04 -7.05 34.02
CA SER A 233 6.72 -6.00 33.04
C SER A 233 6.33 -4.69 33.73
N LYS A 234 5.46 -4.76 34.74
CA LYS A 234 5.00 -3.60 35.51
C LYS A 234 6.09 -2.99 36.40
N TYR A 235 7.00 -3.82 36.91
CA TYR A 235 8.07 -3.44 37.83
C TYR A 235 9.46 -3.93 37.39
N PRO A 236 10.01 -3.43 36.26
CA PRO A 236 11.25 -3.97 35.67
C PRO A 236 12.48 -3.90 36.60
N LYS A 237 12.49 -2.92 37.52
CA LYS A 237 13.58 -2.75 38.50
C LYS A 237 13.77 -3.98 39.39
N TYR A 238 12.70 -4.72 39.68
CA TYR A 238 12.72 -5.88 40.59
C TYR A 238 12.74 -7.22 39.86
N ALA A 239 12.98 -7.24 38.54
CA ALA A 239 12.90 -8.46 37.72
C ALA A 239 13.74 -9.64 38.24
N LYS A 240 14.83 -9.37 38.99
CA LYS A 240 15.72 -10.39 39.57
C LYS A 240 15.41 -10.74 41.03
N THR A 241 14.65 -9.92 41.75
CA THR A 241 14.45 -10.03 43.19
C THR A 241 12.99 -10.30 43.57
N LEU A 242 12.07 -10.07 42.65
CA LEU A 242 10.64 -10.26 42.80
C LEU A 242 10.30 -11.74 42.95
N LYS A 243 9.48 -12.05 43.95
CA LYS A 243 8.93 -13.39 44.22
C LYS A 243 7.42 -13.33 44.25
N ILE A 244 6.79 -14.33 43.63
CA ILE A 244 5.35 -14.53 43.64
C ILE A 244 5.04 -15.90 44.23
N SER A 245 3.98 -15.97 45.01
CA SER A 245 3.35 -17.24 45.40
C SER A 245 1.87 -17.20 45.08
N ILE A 246 1.36 -18.30 44.50
CA ILE A 246 -0.07 -18.50 44.30
C ILE A 246 -0.62 -19.16 45.56
N ASN A 247 -1.52 -18.47 46.25
CA ASN A 247 -2.16 -18.98 47.46
C ASN A 247 -3.39 -19.82 47.07
N LYS A 248 -4.12 -19.39 46.04
CA LYS A 248 -5.28 -20.11 45.52
C LYS A 248 -5.50 -19.85 44.04
N GLU A 249 -5.84 -20.90 43.31
CA GLU A 249 -6.17 -20.86 41.88
C GLU A 249 -7.44 -21.66 41.61
N VAL A 250 -8.32 -21.07 40.82
CA VAL A 250 -9.53 -21.69 40.27
C VAL A 250 -9.60 -21.35 38.77
N PRO A 251 -10.40 -22.06 37.95
CA PRO A 251 -10.44 -21.80 36.52
C PRO A 251 -10.69 -20.33 36.18
N GLY A 252 -9.66 -19.66 35.67
CA GLY A 252 -9.72 -18.26 35.26
C GLY A 252 -9.51 -17.22 36.36
N PHE A 253 -9.25 -17.60 37.62
CA PHE A 253 -9.00 -16.66 38.73
C PHE A 253 -7.89 -17.15 39.67
N ALA A 254 -7.09 -16.23 40.19
CA ALA A 254 -6.02 -16.54 41.13
C ALA A 254 -5.87 -15.46 42.21
N ARG A 255 -5.46 -15.88 43.40
CA ARG A 255 -5.03 -15.02 44.51
C ARG A 255 -3.63 -15.44 44.95
N GLY A 256 -2.80 -14.46 45.25
CA GLY A 256 -1.43 -14.73 45.70
C GLY A 256 -0.78 -13.55 46.39
N GLU A 257 0.50 -13.73 46.69
CA GLU A 257 1.36 -12.74 47.33
C GLU A 257 2.51 -12.36 46.40
N ILE A 258 2.94 -11.11 46.51
CA ILE A 258 4.08 -10.55 45.79
C ILE A 258 5.05 -9.91 46.78
N SER A 259 6.33 -10.27 46.71
CA SER A 259 7.41 -9.64 47.45
C SER A 259 8.48 -9.13 46.49
N PHE A 260 8.87 -7.87 46.62
CA PHE A 260 9.83 -7.21 45.71
C PHE A 260 11.30 -7.48 46.08
N GLU A 261 11.56 -7.80 47.35
CA GLU A 261 12.89 -8.09 47.89
C GLU A 261 12.85 -9.29 48.85
N PRO A 262 13.86 -10.19 48.82
CA PRO A 262 13.89 -11.35 49.70
C PRO A 262 13.82 -10.97 51.19
N GLY A 263 12.83 -11.48 51.90
CA GLY A 263 12.69 -11.29 53.35
C GLY A 263 11.99 -9.99 53.78
N GLN A 264 11.47 -9.20 52.83
CA GLN A 264 10.62 -8.04 53.14
C GLN A 264 9.12 -8.39 53.01
N PRO A 265 8.26 -7.80 53.87
CA PRO A 265 6.82 -7.96 53.76
C PRO A 265 6.33 -7.47 52.39
N GLY A 266 5.58 -8.34 51.73
CA GLY A 266 5.02 -8.11 50.42
C GLY A 266 3.63 -7.46 50.45
N GLY A 267 2.93 -7.60 49.33
CA GLY A 267 1.50 -7.35 49.22
C GLY A 267 0.75 -8.52 48.61
N GLU A 268 -0.57 -8.42 48.60
CA GLU A 268 -1.44 -9.42 47.98
C GLU A 268 -1.88 -8.96 46.59
N PHE A 269 -2.30 -9.91 45.75
CA PHE A 269 -2.92 -9.61 44.47
C PHE A 269 -4.08 -10.56 44.14
N LEU A 270 -4.97 -10.06 43.27
CA LEU A 270 -6.04 -10.82 42.64
C LEU A 270 -5.88 -10.73 41.12
N ALA A 271 -5.92 -11.88 40.46
CA ALA A 271 -5.80 -12.01 39.03
C ALA A 271 -7.00 -12.73 38.43
N TYR A 272 -7.38 -12.35 37.21
CA TYR A 272 -8.43 -12.99 36.42
C TYR A 272 -8.00 -13.18 34.96
N LYS A 273 -8.60 -14.13 34.27
CA LYS A 273 -8.29 -14.47 32.88
C LYS A 273 -9.35 -13.90 31.95
N LYS A 274 -8.95 -13.03 31.02
CA LYS A 274 -9.81 -12.49 29.95
C LYS A 274 -9.21 -12.86 28.60
N ASP A 275 -10.01 -13.47 27.73
CA ASP A 275 -9.57 -13.94 26.40
C ASP A 275 -8.30 -14.83 26.47
N ASN A 276 -8.25 -15.72 27.47
CA ASN A 276 -7.11 -16.57 27.80
C ASN A 276 -5.82 -15.87 28.28
N ILE A 277 -5.89 -14.58 28.63
CA ILE A 277 -4.75 -13.80 29.12
C ILE A 277 -4.99 -13.42 30.60
N TRP A 278 -4.02 -13.70 31.47
CA TRP A 278 -4.06 -13.30 32.87
C TRP A 278 -3.90 -11.78 33.01
N GLN A 279 -4.67 -11.17 33.90
CA GLN A 279 -4.65 -9.75 34.23
C GLN A 279 -4.78 -9.56 35.74
N ILE A 280 -4.16 -8.52 36.29
CA ILE A 280 -4.27 -8.17 37.72
C ILE A 280 -5.48 -7.26 37.91
N ALA A 281 -6.48 -7.72 38.65
CA ALA A 281 -7.63 -6.91 39.04
C ALA A 281 -7.31 -6.00 40.23
N TRP A 282 -6.46 -6.47 41.14
CA TRP A 282 -6.10 -5.73 42.35
C TRP A 282 -4.72 -6.16 42.87
N GLU A 283 -3.98 -5.21 43.45
CA GLU A 283 -2.76 -5.45 44.20
C GLU A 283 -2.66 -4.45 45.36
N GLY A 284 -2.20 -4.89 46.53
CA GLY A 284 -2.01 -3.98 47.66
C GLY A 284 -1.92 -4.67 49.01
N ASN A 285 -1.83 -3.84 50.05
CA ASN A 285 -1.75 -4.26 51.47
C ASN A 285 -3.00 -3.84 52.27
N GLY A 286 -4.03 -3.37 51.59
CA GLY A 286 -5.26 -2.83 52.18
C GLY A 286 -6.45 -3.78 52.02
N GLU A 287 -7.62 -3.35 52.47
CA GLU A 287 -8.86 -4.12 52.31
C GLU A 287 -9.26 -4.26 50.83
N ILE A 288 -9.67 -5.46 50.45
CA ILE A 288 -10.14 -5.79 49.10
C ILE A 288 -11.57 -5.27 48.96
N SER A 289 -11.83 -4.37 48.01
CA SER A 289 -13.19 -3.89 47.74
C SER A 289 -14.04 -4.99 47.09
N CYS A 290 -15.25 -5.19 47.60
CA CYS A 290 -16.22 -6.12 47.01
C CYS A 290 -16.79 -5.69 45.66
N ASP A 291 -16.52 -4.45 45.22
CA ASP A 291 -16.85 -4.00 43.85
C ASP A 291 -16.12 -4.82 42.78
N LEU A 292 -15.04 -5.52 43.15
CA LEU A 292 -14.31 -6.44 42.28
C LEU A 292 -15.14 -7.65 41.83
N GLN A 293 -16.31 -7.91 42.42
CA GLN A 293 -17.28 -8.90 41.91
C GLN A 293 -17.70 -8.62 40.45
N MET A 294 -17.56 -7.38 39.96
CA MET A 294 -17.81 -7.05 38.55
C MET A 294 -16.94 -7.84 37.56
N TYR A 295 -15.79 -8.37 38.01
CA TYR A 295 -14.91 -9.22 37.21
C TYR A 295 -15.27 -10.72 37.29
N GLY A 296 -16.31 -11.08 38.04
CA GLY A 296 -16.80 -12.45 38.18
C GLY A 296 -15.99 -13.33 39.14
N PHE A 297 -15.25 -12.73 40.08
CA PHE A 297 -14.49 -13.50 41.08
C PHE A 297 -15.42 -14.38 41.93
N PRO A 298 -15.15 -15.69 42.05
CA PRO A 298 -15.90 -16.56 42.93
C PRO A 298 -15.61 -16.26 44.41
N ASP A 299 -16.60 -16.54 45.27
CA ASP A 299 -16.57 -16.26 46.71
C ASP A 299 -15.38 -16.92 47.43
N ASP A 300 -14.87 -18.00 46.86
CA ASP A 300 -13.78 -18.77 47.41
C ASP A 300 -12.40 -18.14 47.13
N ILE A 301 -12.31 -17.18 46.20
CA ILE A 301 -11.12 -16.36 45.92
C ILE A 301 -11.16 -15.04 46.72
N ILE A 302 -12.35 -14.48 46.96
CA ILE A 302 -12.57 -13.31 47.82
C ILE A 302 -13.55 -13.65 48.96
N PRO A 303 -13.12 -14.42 49.99
CA PRO A 303 -14.00 -14.88 51.07
C PRO A 303 -14.64 -13.73 51.85
N ASP A 304 -13.92 -12.61 51.97
CA ASP A 304 -14.37 -11.42 52.70
C ASP A 304 -15.58 -10.74 52.03
N CYS A 305 -15.89 -11.11 50.78
CA CYS A 305 -17.01 -10.61 50.01
C CYS A 305 -18.11 -11.66 49.78
N ALA A 306 -17.97 -12.87 50.35
CA ALA A 306 -19.01 -13.89 50.34
C ALA A 306 -20.19 -13.45 51.20
N LYS A 307 -21.42 -13.55 50.68
CA LYS A 307 -22.66 -13.33 51.44
C LYS A 307 -23.26 -14.63 51.93
#